data_AF-A0A512DF20-F1
#
_entry.id   AF-A0A512DF20-F1
#
_cell.length_a   1.000
_cell.length_b   1.000
_cell.length_c   1.000
_cell.angle_alpha   90.00
_cell.angle_beta   90.00
_cell.angle_gamma   90.00
#
_symmetry.space_group_name_H-M   'P 1'
#
loop_
_entity.id
_entity.type
_entity.pdbx_description
1 polymer ?
#
loop_
_entity_poly.entity_id
_entity_poly.type
_entity_poly.pdbx_seq_one_letter_code
_entity_poly.pdbx_strand_id
1 'polypeptide(L)'
;MTSYVTPSLTVEAPRVADFRDAVRRASGADFEVTWRRVCSDAGVPPGAATMSLDQLAALADAVTNSAGVLGVMGRSLAVRLTTHRTLAALKGPRS
;
A
#
# COMPACT_ATOMS: atom_id res chain seq x y z
N MET A 1 31.81 -0.30 26.88
CA MET A 1 31.60 -0.67 25.46
C MET A 1 30.11 -0.92 25.29
N THR A 2 29.35 0.10 24.89
CA THR A 2 27.88 0.06 24.89
C THR A 2 27.40 -0.62 23.62
N SER A 3 26.90 -1.86 23.73
CA SER A 3 26.21 -2.52 22.61
C SER A 3 24.92 -1.75 22.31
N TYR A 4 24.88 -1.08 21.16
CA TYR A 4 23.63 -0.57 20.61
C TYR A 4 22.86 -1.77 20.05
N VAL A 5 21.73 -2.11 20.67
CA VAL A 5 20.74 -3.00 20.06
C VAL A 5 20.22 -2.26 18.84
N THR A 6 20.63 -2.67 17.64
CA THR A 6 20.01 -2.18 16.42
C THR A 6 18.59 -2.73 16.39
N PRO A 7 17.53 -1.91 16.51
CA PRO A 7 16.17 -2.42 16.39
C PRO A 7 16.03 -3.06 15.01
N SER A 8 15.53 -4.29 14.96
CA SER A 8 15.22 -4.96 13.71
C SER A 8 14.08 -4.21 13.02
N LEU A 9 14.43 -3.25 12.16
CA LEU A 9 13.47 -2.50 11.35
C LEU A 9 12.76 -3.49 10.42
N THR A 10 11.53 -3.83 10.77
CA THR A 10 10.62 -4.61 9.95
C THR A 10 9.41 -3.74 9.66
N VAL A 11 9.16 -3.49 8.39
CA VAL A 11 7.95 -2.84 7.91
C VAL A 11 7.14 -3.90 7.19
N GLU A 12 5.95 -4.22 7.70
CA GLU A 12 5.03 -5.09 6.99
C GLU A 12 4.57 -4.42 5.70
N ALA A 13 4.45 -5.22 4.63
CA ALA A 13 3.84 -4.73 3.40
C ALA A 13 2.38 -4.33 3.67
N PRO A 14 1.91 -3.22 3.08
CA PRO A 14 0.48 -2.92 3.10
C PRO A 14 -0.34 -4.08 2.53
N ARG A 15 -1.51 -4.32 3.11
CA ARG A 15 -2.48 -5.31 2.63
C ARG A 15 -3.57 -4.59 1.84
N VAL A 16 -4.30 -5.31 0.99
CA VAL A 16 -5.46 -4.76 0.26
C VAL A 16 -6.50 -4.10 1.19
N ALA A 17 -6.64 -4.62 2.41
CA ALA A 17 -7.50 -4.04 3.44
C ALA A 17 -7.07 -2.61 3.84
N ASP A 18 -5.76 -2.33 3.91
CA ASP A 18 -5.24 -0.99 4.22
C ASP A 18 -5.66 0.03 3.15
N PHE A 19 -5.61 -0.36 1.87
CA PHE A 19 -6.08 0.46 0.76
C PHE A 19 -7.59 0.67 0.83
N ARG A 20 -8.35 -0.41 1.02
CA ARG A 20 -9.81 -0.35 1.11
C ARG A 20 -10.27 0.57 2.25
N ASP A 21 -9.60 0.49 3.40
CA ASP A 21 -9.85 1.36 4.55
C ASP A 21 -9.49 2.82 4.27
N ALA A 22 -8.37 3.07 3.61
CA ALA A 22 -7.99 4.42 3.21
C ALA A 22 -9.02 5.04 2.25
N VAL A 23 -9.46 4.30 1.24
CA VAL A 23 -10.48 4.76 0.29
C VAL A 23 -11.81 5.01 1.00
N ARG A 24 -12.21 4.13 1.91
CA ARG A 24 -13.44 4.27 2.71
C ARG A 24 -13.42 5.52 3.58
N ARG A 25 -12.32 5.78 4.28
CA ARG A 25 -12.17 6.97 5.12
C ARG A 25 -12.14 8.26 4.31
N ALA A 26 -11.51 8.24 3.13
CA ALA A 26 -11.39 9.43 2.29
C ALA A 26 -12.67 9.74 1.49
N SER A 27 -13.42 8.72 1.07
CA SER A 27 -14.58 8.87 0.16
C SER A 27 -15.93 8.88 0.88
N GLY A 28 -15.99 8.39 2.12
CA GLY A 28 -17.23 8.35 2.90
C GLY A 28 -18.34 7.57 2.19
N ALA A 29 -19.46 8.24 1.93
CA ALA A 29 -20.64 7.64 1.28
C ALA A 29 -20.34 7.11 -0.13
N ASP A 30 -19.39 7.71 -0.85
CA ASP A 30 -19.04 7.33 -2.23
C ASP A 30 -18.04 6.16 -2.31
N PHE A 31 -17.72 5.54 -1.17
CA PHE A 31 -16.70 4.50 -1.06
C PHE A 31 -16.78 3.42 -2.13
N GLU A 32 -17.95 2.79 -2.34
CA GLU A 32 -18.07 1.67 -3.30
C GLU A 32 -17.90 2.10 -4.76
N VAL A 33 -18.18 3.38 -5.08
CA VAL A 33 -17.94 3.93 -6.42
C VAL A 33 -16.45 4.22 -6.58
N THR A 34 -15.85 4.91 -5.63
CA THR A 34 -14.42 5.25 -5.67
C THR A 34 -13.53 4.01 -5.64
N TRP A 35 -13.85 3.02 -4.81
CA TRP A 35 -13.10 1.77 -4.74
C TRP A 35 -13.12 1.02 -6.08
N ARG A 36 -14.28 0.86 -6.70
CA ARG A 36 -14.39 0.22 -8.02
C ARG A 36 -13.61 0.96 -9.09
N ARG A 37 -13.66 2.30 -9.09
CA ARG A 37 -12.88 3.13 -10.03
C ARG A 37 -11.38 2.91 -9.84
N VAL A 38 -10.88 3.04 -8.62
CA VAL A 38 -9.47 2.83 -8.30
C VAL A 38 -9.00 1.43 -8.68
N CYS A 39 -9.79 0.39 -8.37
CA CYS A 39 -9.45 -0.98 -8.77
C CYS A 39 -9.43 -1.16 -10.30
N SER A 40 -10.38 -0.53 -11.01
CA SER A 40 -10.41 -0.52 -12.47
C SER A 40 -9.17 0.16 -13.05
N ASP A 41 -8.81 1.34 -12.54
CA ASP A 41 -7.64 2.10 -12.99
C ASP A 41 -6.33 1.34 -12.73
N ALA A 42 -6.28 0.56 -11.64
CA ALA A 42 -5.16 -0.32 -11.30
C ALA A 42 -5.17 -1.68 -12.03
N GLY A 43 -6.23 -2.00 -12.78
CA GLY A 43 -6.37 -3.30 -13.46
C GLY A 43 -6.51 -4.50 -12.51
N VAL A 44 -7.09 -4.31 -11.33
CA VAL A 44 -7.24 -5.37 -10.30
C VAL A 44 -8.70 -5.65 -9.95
N PRO A 45 -9.05 -6.87 -9.47
CA PRO A 45 -10.42 -7.18 -9.09
C PRO A 45 -10.82 -6.49 -7.78
N PRO A 46 -11.96 -5.78 -7.71
CA PRO A 46 -12.38 -5.04 -6.51
C PRO A 46 -12.75 -5.93 -5.31
N GLY A 47 -13.00 -7.22 -5.55
CA GLY A 47 -13.32 -8.22 -4.53
C GLY A 47 -12.16 -9.14 -4.14
N ALA A 48 -10.93 -8.85 -4.59
CA ALA A 48 -9.78 -9.70 -4.28
C ALA A 48 -9.48 -9.68 -2.77
N ALA A 49 -9.46 -10.88 -2.15
CA ALA A 49 -9.12 -11.03 -0.73
C ALA A 49 -7.63 -10.82 -0.46
N THR A 50 -6.79 -11.13 -1.45
CA THR A 50 -5.33 -10.95 -1.43
C THR A 50 -4.86 -10.38 -2.76
N MET A 51 -3.72 -9.68 -2.74
CA MET A 51 -3.08 -9.10 -3.92
C MET A 51 -1.57 -9.29 -3.82
N SER A 52 -0.92 -9.48 -4.96
CA SER A 52 0.55 -9.47 -5.04
C SER A 52 1.10 -8.07 -4.73
N LEU A 53 2.40 -7.97 -4.42
CA LEU A 53 3.04 -6.67 -4.20
C LEU A 53 2.95 -5.76 -5.44
N ASP A 54 2.95 -6.34 -6.65
CA ASP A 54 2.85 -5.58 -7.90
C ASP A 54 1.44 -5.06 -8.12
N GLN A 55 0.42 -5.86 -7.80
CA GLN A 55 -0.97 -5.41 -7.78
C GLN A 55 -1.20 -4.32 -6.74
N LEU A 56 -0.60 -4.44 -5.56
CA LEU A 56 -0.66 -3.40 -4.53
C LEU A 56 0.08 -2.13 -4.95
N ALA A 57 1.15 -2.24 -5.74
CA ALA A 57 1.83 -1.08 -6.31
C ALA A 57 0.94 -0.36 -7.33
N ALA A 58 0.35 -1.09 -8.28
CA ALA A 58 -0.59 -0.53 -9.25
C ALA A 58 -1.78 0.14 -8.55
N LEU A 59 -2.28 -0.48 -7.47
CA LEU A 59 -3.35 0.09 -6.66
C LEU A 59 -2.89 1.39 -5.95
N ALA A 60 -1.67 1.42 -5.40
CA ALA A 60 -1.10 2.62 -4.80
C ALA A 60 -0.93 3.76 -5.80
N ASP A 61 -0.52 3.46 -7.02
CA ASP A 61 -0.40 4.44 -8.11
C ASP A 61 -1.77 5.00 -8.50
N ALA A 62 -2.79 4.14 -8.67
CA ALA A 62 -4.16 4.57 -8.96
C ALA A 62 -4.75 5.45 -7.85
N VAL A 63 -4.55 5.09 -6.58
CA VAL A 63 -4.96 5.92 -5.43
C VAL A 63 -4.18 7.24 -5.41
N THR A 64 -2.87 7.22 -5.68
CA THR A 64 -2.02 8.42 -5.67
C THR A 64 -2.42 9.44 -6.74
N ASN A 65 -2.91 8.96 -7.88
CA ASN A 65 -3.42 9.80 -8.98
C ASN A 65 -4.79 10.43 -8.67
N SER A 66 -5.42 10.06 -7.56
CA SER A 66 -6.65 10.70 -7.10
C SER A 66 -6.37 12.07 -6.46
N ALA A 67 -7.30 13.01 -6.61
CA ALA A 67 -7.17 14.32 -5.99
C ALA A 67 -7.43 14.28 -4.46
N GLY A 68 -6.91 15.28 -3.75
CA GLY A 68 -7.21 15.52 -2.33
C GLY A 68 -6.64 14.48 -1.37
N VAL A 69 -7.38 14.22 -0.28
CA VAL A 69 -6.97 13.32 0.81
C VAL A 69 -6.67 11.91 0.30
N LEU A 70 -7.43 11.43 -0.68
CA LEU A 70 -7.24 10.10 -1.26
C LEU A 70 -5.84 9.96 -1.89
N GLY A 71 -5.40 10.96 -2.66
CA GLY A 71 -4.05 11.00 -3.24
C GLY A 71 -2.94 11.00 -2.17
N VAL A 72 -3.14 11.73 -1.07
CA VAL A 72 -2.17 11.75 0.05
C VAL A 72 -2.06 10.37 0.70
N MET A 73 -3.19 9.69 0.93
CA MET A 73 -3.20 8.34 1.47
C MET A 73 -2.52 7.34 0.53
N GLY A 74 -2.75 7.48 -0.79
CA GLY A 74 -2.06 6.70 -1.82
C GLY A 74 -0.54 6.83 -1.72
N ARG A 75 -0.02 8.05 -1.60
CA ARG A 75 1.42 8.30 -1.42
C ARG A 75 1.97 7.63 -0.17
N SER A 76 1.26 7.72 0.95
CA SER A 76 1.67 7.05 2.20
C SER A 76 1.80 5.53 2.02
N LEU A 77 0.82 4.92 1.36
CA LEU A 77 0.82 3.48 1.08
C LEU A 77 1.93 3.09 0.08
N ALA A 78 2.17 3.90 -0.95
CA ALA A 78 3.26 3.72 -1.90
C ALA A 78 4.64 3.77 -1.20
N VAL A 79 4.84 4.72 -0.28
CA VAL A 79 6.08 4.83 0.52
C VAL A 79 6.27 3.59 1.40
N ARG A 80 5.22 3.10 2.07
CA ARG A 80 5.28 1.88 2.89
C ARG A 80 5.64 0.66 2.03
N LEU A 81 5.03 0.52 0.86
CA LEU A 81 5.33 -0.57 -0.06
C LEU A 81 6.78 -0.51 -0.57
N THR A 82 7.25 0.68 -0.94
CA THR A 82 8.63 0.91 -1.39
C THR A 82 9.62 0.59 -0.28
N THR A 83 9.36 1.07 0.93
CA THR A 83 10.18 0.79 2.12
C THR A 83 10.24 -0.72 2.39
N HIS A 84 9.10 -1.41 2.32
CA HIS A 84 9.06 -2.86 2.47
C HIS A 84 9.94 -3.57 1.44
N ARG A 85 9.81 -3.23 0.15
CA ARG A 85 10.62 -3.80 -0.93
C ARG A 85 12.11 -3.55 -0.72
N THR A 86 12.50 -2.32 -0.36
CA THR A 86 13.90 -1.96 -0.08
C THR A 86 14.46 -2.77 1.10
N LEU A 87 13.72 -2.87 2.21
CA LEU A 87 14.15 -3.64 3.38
C LEU A 87 14.22 -5.15 3.09
N ALA A 88 13.32 -5.68 2.27
CA ALA A 88 13.36 -7.08 1.84
C ALA A 88 14.59 -7.36 0.97
N ALA A 89 14.92 -6.45 0.03
CA ALA A 89 16.11 -6.56 -0.81
C ALA A 89 17.41 -6.47 0.00
N LEU A 90 17.49 -5.57 0.98
CA LEU A 90 18.66 -5.42 1.87
C LEU A 90 18.91 -6.65 2.74
N LYS A 91 17.87 -7.42 3.07
CA LYS A 91 18.02 -8.63 3.88
C LYS A 91 18.66 -9.79 3.11
N GLY A 92 18.62 -9.77 1.77
CA GLY A 92 19.20 -10.81 0.90
C GLY A 92 18.67 -12.23 1.20
N PRO A 93 18.98 -13.22 0.35
CA PRO A 93 18.80 -14.62 0.76
C PRO A 93 19.69 -14.84 1.98
N ARG A 94 19.10 -15.23 3.12
CA ARG A 94 19.88 -15.76 4.24
C ARG A 94 20.63 -16.99 3.72
N SER A 95 21.92 -16.81 3.42
CA SER A 95 22.89 -17.89 3.24
C SER A 95 23.09 -18.65 4.54
#